data_AF-A0A3R7JSN2-F1
#
_entry.id   AF-A0A3R7JSN2-F1
#
_cell.length_a   1.000
_cell.length_b   1.000
_cell.length_c   1.000
_cell.angle_alpha   90.00
_cell.angle_beta   90.00
_cell.angle_gamma   90.00
#
_symmetry.space_group_name_H-M   'P 1'
#
loop_
_entity.id
_entity.type
_entity.pdbx_description
1 polymer ?
#
loop_
_entity_poly.entity_id
_entity_poly.type
_entity_poly.pdbx_seq_one_letter_code
_entity_poly.pdbx_strand_id
1 'polypeptide(L)'
;MGYSRFSAILLTFLMTQVSLHFGSAGADVVVYDWRLTPVWAAFDGVFVDTLGVNDKPGNEAVIDIEFGQEIEVRVTNELSEATCLHWHGMKQLGTQEMDGVSGFTQCFIEPNNTAVYRFTPDKSGTFWWHSHHKAQYAYATANARAIEYGKHIEVVIVNDMNEQHPFHLHSHIPWVIGSGQASIEDIQTNNLPPSKLEGPMLRDVYTVPPCNTDDTNSCLNVGYLILRFTADNPGVWMMHCHIDWHMNIGMAMVFVEGEDVLQQGGPGVFSTSLLSVCKGKE
;
A
#
# COMPACT_ATOMS: atom_id res chain seq x y z
N MET A 1 -72.24 -38.88 47.52
CA MET A 1 -71.36 -38.05 48.37
C MET A 1 -69.93 -38.26 47.91
N GLY A 2 -69.20 -37.17 47.60
CA GLY A 2 -67.75 -37.18 47.40
C GLY A 2 -67.24 -37.02 45.96
N TYR A 3 -67.41 -35.84 45.36
CA TYR A 3 -66.63 -35.42 44.20
C TYR A 3 -65.20 -35.09 44.64
N SER A 4 -64.19 -35.83 44.14
CA SER A 4 -62.78 -35.46 44.30
C SER A 4 -62.38 -34.53 43.16
N ARG A 5 -61.92 -33.32 43.51
CA ARG A 5 -61.49 -32.28 42.59
C ARG A 5 -60.05 -32.56 42.14
N PHE A 6 -59.85 -32.80 40.85
CA PHE A 6 -58.54 -32.66 40.22
C PHE A 6 -58.31 -31.17 39.92
N SER A 7 -57.35 -30.57 40.61
CA SER A 7 -56.88 -29.21 40.33
C SER A 7 -55.78 -29.27 39.27
N ALA A 8 -56.12 -28.93 38.02
CA ALA A 8 -55.12 -28.76 36.97
C ALA A 8 -54.49 -27.37 37.12
N ILE A 9 -53.23 -27.32 37.53
CA ILE A 9 -52.42 -26.09 37.51
C ILE A 9 -51.98 -25.90 36.05
N LEU A 10 -52.60 -24.94 35.36
CA LEU A 10 -52.20 -24.54 34.02
C LEU A 10 -51.01 -23.58 34.14
N LEU A 11 -49.79 -24.11 33.99
CA LEU A 11 -48.57 -23.30 33.92
C LEU A 11 -48.48 -22.69 32.51
N THR A 12 -48.90 -21.44 32.35
CA THR A 12 -48.67 -20.68 31.11
C THR A 12 -47.20 -20.27 31.03
N PHE A 13 -46.42 -21.00 30.23
CA PHE A 13 -45.08 -20.60 29.81
C PHE A 13 -45.20 -19.44 28.82
N LEU A 14 -44.86 -18.22 29.26
CA LEU A 14 -44.71 -17.07 28.38
C LEU A 14 -43.35 -17.20 27.68
N MET A 15 -43.33 -17.77 26.47
CA MET A 15 -42.12 -17.72 25.63
C MET A 15 -41.94 -16.30 25.11
N THR A 16 -41.07 -15.54 25.77
CA THR A 16 -40.46 -14.35 25.16
C THR A 16 -39.61 -14.79 23.98
N GLN A 17 -40.12 -14.59 22.76
CA GLN A 17 -39.31 -14.68 21.55
C GLN A 17 -38.24 -13.59 21.61
N VAL A 18 -37.00 -13.97 21.90
CA VAL A 18 -35.83 -13.15 21.59
C VAL A 18 -35.64 -13.26 20.08
N SER A 19 -36.18 -12.29 19.35
CA SER A 19 -35.92 -12.13 17.93
C SER A 19 -34.47 -11.68 17.75
N LEU A 20 -33.54 -12.64 17.62
CA LEU A 20 -32.20 -12.38 17.10
C LEU A 20 -32.36 -11.79 15.70
N HIS A 21 -32.26 -10.47 15.61
CA HIS A 21 -32.10 -9.78 14.35
C HIS A 21 -30.69 -10.12 13.86
N PHE A 22 -30.59 -11.14 13.02
CA PHE A 22 -29.47 -11.25 12.10
C PHE A 22 -29.62 -10.10 11.10
N GLY A 23 -29.13 -8.92 11.50
CA GLY A 23 -28.77 -7.90 10.54
C GLY A 23 -27.74 -8.52 9.62
N SER A 24 -28.07 -8.60 8.32
CA SER A 24 -27.06 -8.79 7.28
C SER A 24 -26.03 -7.69 7.49
N ALA A 25 -24.89 -8.01 8.10
CA ALA A 25 -23.72 -7.16 8.08
C ALA A 25 -23.19 -7.17 6.63
N GLY A 26 -23.88 -6.48 5.73
CA GLY A 26 -23.23 -5.99 4.54
C GLY A 26 -22.18 -5.01 5.02
N ALA A 27 -20.92 -5.22 4.66
CA ALA A 27 -19.89 -4.22 4.88
C ALA A 27 -20.43 -2.90 4.31
N ASP A 28 -20.65 -1.92 5.17
CA ASP A 28 -21.13 -0.61 4.75
C ASP A 28 -20.05 0.00 3.85
N VAL A 29 -20.46 0.52 2.69
CA VAL A 29 -19.53 1.09 1.71
C VAL A 29 -19.50 2.58 1.94
N VAL A 30 -18.36 3.10 2.35
CA VAL A 30 -18.16 4.54 2.54
C VAL A 30 -17.61 5.14 1.26
N VAL A 31 -18.37 6.07 0.67
CA VAL A 31 -18.08 6.63 -0.66
C VAL A 31 -17.57 8.06 -0.56
N TYR A 32 -16.52 8.37 -1.32
CA TYR A 32 -15.95 9.70 -1.47
C TYR A 32 -15.84 10.08 -2.96
N ASP A 33 -16.27 11.28 -3.30
CA ASP A 33 -16.09 11.88 -4.62
C ASP A 33 -15.01 12.97 -4.56
N TRP A 34 -13.88 12.72 -5.23
CA TRP A 34 -12.70 13.57 -5.22
C TRP A 34 -12.42 14.12 -6.61
N ARG A 35 -12.31 15.44 -6.70
CA ARG A 35 -11.83 16.17 -7.89
C ARG A 35 -10.41 16.63 -7.61
N LEU A 36 -9.45 16.15 -8.38
CA LEU A 36 -8.07 16.60 -8.27
C LEU A 36 -7.93 17.91 -9.03
N THR A 37 -7.67 19.00 -8.30
CA THR A 37 -7.72 20.38 -8.81
C THR A 37 -6.44 21.12 -8.46
N PRO A 38 -5.94 22.02 -9.31
CA PRO A 38 -4.91 22.97 -8.89
C PRO A 38 -5.49 23.90 -7.83
N VAL A 39 -4.72 24.20 -6.78
CA VAL A 39 -5.13 25.09 -5.69
C VAL A 39 -4.03 26.07 -5.36
N TRP A 40 -4.44 27.30 -5.03
CA TRP A 40 -3.58 28.33 -4.46
C TRP A 40 -3.80 28.35 -2.96
N ALA A 41 -2.84 27.83 -2.19
CA ALA A 41 -3.01 27.60 -0.76
C ALA A 41 -1.78 27.99 0.05
N ALA A 42 -2.01 28.38 1.31
CA ALA A 42 -0.94 28.71 2.25
C ALA A 42 -0.57 27.50 3.12
N PHE A 43 0.71 27.17 3.15
CA PHE A 43 1.30 26.21 4.09
C PHE A 43 2.31 26.97 4.96
N ASP A 44 2.16 26.89 6.27
CA ASP A 44 2.97 27.66 7.24
C ASP A 44 3.04 29.18 6.94
N GLY A 45 1.94 29.73 6.42
CA GLY A 45 1.81 31.15 6.06
C GLY A 45 2.41 31.54 4.71
N VAL A 46 2.96 30.59 3.95
CA VAL A 46 3.53 30.81 2.61
C VAL A 46 2.58 30.26 1.55
N PHE A 47 2.16 31.11 0.62
CA PHE A 47 1.29 30.70 -0.48
C PHE A 47 2.09 30.04 -1.61
N VAL A 48 1.57 28.92 -2.09
CA VAL A 48 2.14 28.14 -3.20
C VAL A 48 1.03 27.62 -4.11
N ASP A 49 1.35 27.50 -5.40
CA ASP A 49 0.56 26.74 -6.35
C ASP A 49 0.81 25.27 -6.08
N THR A 50 -0.23 24.51 -5.78
CA THR A 50 -0.13 23.08 -5.49
C THR A 50 -1.34 22.32 -6.02
N LEU A 51 -1.36 21.01 -5.81
CA LEU A 51 -2.47 20.14 -6.13
C LEU A 51 -3.32 19.90 -4.88
N GLY A 52 -4.62 19.87 -5.07
CA GLY A 52 -5.60 19.72 -4.01
C GLY A 52 -6.72 18.75 -4.39
N VAL A 53 -7.64 18.59 -3.46
CA VAL A 53 -8.86 17.79 -3.63
C VAL A 53 -10.05 18.71 -3.39
N ASN A 54 -10.99 18.74 -4.33
CA ASN A 54 -12.22 19.53 -4.23
C ASN A 54 -11.95 21.01 -3.96
N ASP A 55 -11.03 21.62 -4.74
CA ASP A 55 -10.60 23.02 -4.64
C ASP A 55 -9.96 23.41 -3.30
N LYS A 56 -9.55 22.42 -2.52
CA LYS A 56 -8.95 22.59 -1.19
C LYS A 56 -7.59 21.89 -1.08
N PRO A 57 -6.73 22.33 -0.14
CA PRO A 57 -5.50 21.61 0.18
C PRO A 57 -5.73 20.12 0.46
N GLY A 58 -4.83 19.27 -0.02
CA GLY A 58 -4.97 17.82 0.10
C GLY A 58 -5.08 17.30 1.54
N ASN A 59 -4.50 18.02 2.52
CA ASN A 59 -4.61 17.67 3.94
C ASN A 59 -6.04 17.83 4.51
N GLU A 60 -6.97 18.47 3.80
CA GLU A 60 -8.40 18.50 4.17
C GLU A 60 -9.17 17.28 3.65
N ALA A 61 -8.63 16.52 2.69
CA ALA A 61 -9.25 15.30 2.16
C ALA A 61 -8.91 14.09 3.03
N VAL A 62 -9.54 14.04 4.20
CA VAL A 62 -9.42 12.95 5.18
C VAL A 62 -10.43 11.86 4.86
N ILE A 63 -9.95 10.61 4.84
CA ILE A 63 -10.78 9.41 4.84
C ILE A 63 -10.85 8.92 6.28
N ASP A 64 -12.06 8.77 6.80
CA ASP A 64 -12.32 8.29 8.15
C ASP A 64 -13.44 7.26 8.10
N ILE A 65 -13.08 6.01 8.43
CA ILE A 65 -13.94 4.84 8.32
C ILE A 65 -13.69 3.88 9.49
N GLU A 66 -14.67 3.05 9.78
CA GLU A 66 -14.53 1.96 10.75
C GLU A 66 -13.84 0.75 10.11
N PHE A 67 -13.02 0.06 10.91
CA PHE A 67 -12.35 -1.15 10.45
C PHE A 67 -13.37 -2.22 10.05
N GLY A 68 -13.24 -2.72 8.82
CA GLY A 68 -14.19 -3.67 8.21
C GLY A 68 -15.20 -3.04 7.24
N GLN A 69 -15.29 -1.71 7.17
CA GLN A 69 -16.01 -1.02 6.08
C GLN A 69 -15.22 -1.09 4.78
N GLU A 70 -15.94 -1.15 3.66
CA GLU A 70 -15.33 -1.01 2.33
C GLU A 70 -15.29 0.47 1.95
N ILE A 71 -14.21 0.93 1.34
CA ILE A 71 -14.14 2.29 0.79
C ILE A 71 -14.36 2.28 -0.71
N GLU A 72 -15.00 3.33 -1.22
CA GLU A 72 -15.02 3.66 -2.64
C GLU A 72 -14.62 5.13 -2.81
N VAL A 73 -13.49 5.39 -3.47
CA VAL A 73 -13.02 6.75 -3.78
C VAL A 73 -13.07 6.95 -5.29
N ARG A 74 -13.94 7.83 -5.75
CA ARG A 74 -14.12 8.21 -7.15
C ARG A 74 -13.28 9.45 -7.43
N VAL A 75 -12.18 9.25 -8.14
CA VAL A 75 -11.15 10.26 -8.37
C VAL A 75 -11.27 10.77 -9.80
N THR A 76 -11.76 11.99 -9.96
CA THR A 76 -11.83 12.71 -11.24
C THR A 76 -10.62 13.63 -11.36
N ASN A 77 -9.86 13.47 -12.45
CA ASN A 77 -8.69 14.29 -12.72
C ASN A 77 -9.07 15.58 -13.46
N GLU A 78 -9.08 16.73 -12.78
CA GLU A 78 -9.28 18.06 -13.38
C GLU A 78 -7.96 18.83 -13.58
N LEU A 79 -6.82 18.13 -13.46
CA LEU A 79 -5.50 18.68 -13.74
C LEU A 79 -5.23 18.73 -15.25
N SER A 80 -4.21 19.49 -15.64
CA SER A 80 -3.75 19.59 -17.05
C SER A 80 -2.87 18.41 -17.49
N GLU A 81 -2.57 17.51 -16.58
CA GLU A 81 -1.69 16.36 -16.73
C GLU A 81 -2.38 15.11 -16.18
N ALA A 82 -1.90 13.93 -16.58
CA ALA A 82 -2.43 12.67 -16.06
C ALA A 82 -2.14 12.54 -14.55
N THR A 83 -2.79 11.60 -13.87
CA THR A 83 -2.56 11.35 -12.44
C THR A 83 -2.85 9.93 -11.98
N CYS A 84 -2.52 9.58 -10.73
CA CYS A 84 -2.96 8.38 -10.01
C CYS A 84 -2.77 8.60 -8.51
N LEU A 85 -3.45 7.84 -7.65
CA LEU A 85 -3.35 7.96 -6.18
C LEU A 85 -2.93 6.63 -5.56
N HIS A 86 -1.84 6.63 -4.81
CA HIS A 86 -1.35 5.49 -4.04
C HIS A 86 -1.82 5.53 -2.58
N TRP A 87 -2.06 4.36 -1.99
CA TRP A 87 -2.60 4.17 -0.65
C TRP A 87 -1.54 3.60 0.28
N HIS A 88 -0.74 4.49 0.86
CA HIS A 88 0.46 4.10 1.58
C HIS A 88 0.11 3.33 2.85
N GLY A 89 0.59 2.09 2.88
CA GLY A 89 0.44 1.17 3.99
C GLY A 89 -0.68 0.16 3.77
N MET A 90 -1.50 0.28 2.72
CA MET A 90 -2.48 -0.74 2.36
C MET A 90 -1.84 -1.88 1.60
N LYS A 91 -2.17 -3.12 1.95
CA LYS A 91 -1.66 -4.29 1.21
C LYS A 91 -2.34 -4.52 -0.14
N GLN A 92 -3.56 -4.00 -0.32
CA GLN A 92 -4.37 -4.22 -1.53
C GLN A 92 -4.58 -5.70 -1.88
N LEU A 93 -4.82 -6.54 -0.85
CA LEU A 93 -5.05 -7.98 -1.03
C LEU A 93 -6.32 -8.22 -1.85
N GLY A 94 -6.16 -8.83 -3.04
CA GLY A 94 -7.28 -9.08 -3.96
C GLY A 94 -7.82 -7.84 -4.67
N THR A 95 -7.17 -6.68 -4.48
CA THR A 95 -7.47 -5.41 -5.15
C THR A 95 -6.18 -4.76 -5.62
N GLN A 96 -5.22 -5.57 -6.10
CA GLN A 96 -3.86 -5.15 -6.44
C GLN A 96 -3.82 -4.00 -7.44
N GLU A 97 -4.79 -3.96 -8.35
CA GLU A 97 -5.00 -2.91 -9.34
C GLU A 97 -5.39 -1.55 -8.75
N MET A 98 -5.80 -1.52 -7.48
CA MET A 98 -6.15 -0.31 -6.75
C MET A 98 -4.96 0.31 -6.02
N ASP A 99 -3.77 -0.27 -6.12
CA ASP A 99 -2.55 0.22 -5.44
C ASP A 99 -2.12 1.61 -5.91
N GLY A 100 -2.48 2.03 -7.13
CA GLY A 100 -2.34 3.43 -7.51
C GLY A 100 -1.03 3.83 -8.17
N VAL A 101 -0.31 2.88 -8.78
CA VAL A 101 0.96 3.14 -9.47
C VAL A 101 0.72 3.17 -10.97
N SER A 102 0.85 4.36 -11.54
CA SER A 102 0.68 4.60 -12.97
C SER A 102 1.63 3.75 -13.82
N GLY A 103 1.06 2.97 -14.74
CA GLY A 103 1.79 2.11 -15.67
C GLY A 103 2.24 0.76 -15.11
N PHE A 104 2.02 0.50 -13.81
CA PHE A 104 2.39 -0.77 -13.17
C PHE A 104 1.14 -1.50 -12.67
N THR A 105 0.50 -0.97 -11.61
CA THR A 105 -0.70 -1.59 -11.04
C THR A 105 -1.98 -1.10 -11.72
N GLN A 106 -1.94 0.09 -12.34
CA GLN A 106 -3.06 0.59 -13.14
C GLN A 106 -2.65 1.52 -14.29
N CYS A 107 -3.58 1.74 -15.23
CA CYS A 107 -3.45 2.81 -16.21
C CYS A 107 -3.56 4.21 -15.58
N PHE A 108 -2.93 5.19 -16.23
CA PHE A 108 -3.00 6.60 -15.85
C PHE A 108 -4.45 7.12 -15.85
N ILE A 109 -4.79 7.96 -14.87
CA ILE A 109 -6.02 8.77 -14.90
C ILE A 109 -5.73 9.99 -15.78
N GLU A 110 -6.05 9.91 -17.08
CA GLU A 110 -5.88 11.04 -18.01
C GLU A 110 -6.71 12.27 -17.57
N PRO A 111 -6.35 13.50 -18.01
CA PRO A 111 -7.17 14.68 -17.78
C PRO A 111 -8.64 14.46 -18.19
N ASN A 112 -9.56 14.86 -17.32
CA ASN A 112 -11.01 14.71 -17.43
C ASN A 112 -11.56 13.27 -17.36
N ASN A 113 -10.74 12.30 -16.95
CA ASN A 113 -11.19 10.94 -16.67
C ASN A 113 -11.38 10.71 -15.17
N THR A 114 -12.17 9.68 -14.85
CA THR A 114 -12.44 9.25 -13.48
C THR A 114 -11.95 7.81 -13.29
N ALA A 115 -11.22 7.56 -12.20
CA ALA A 115 -10.93 6.23 -11.70
C ALA A 115 -11.72 5.96 -10.41
N VAL A 116 -12.06 4.69 -10.17
CA VAL A 116 -12.75 4.26 -8.96
C VAL A 116 -11.84 3.30 -8.21
N TYR A 117 -11.35 3.74 -7.05
CA TYR A 117 -10.62 2.90 -6.10
C TYR A 117 -11.63 2.30 -5.15
N ARG A 118 -11.68 0.97 -5.06
CA ARG A 118 -12.60 0.28 -4.17
C ARG A 118 -11.92 -0.92 -3.51
N PHE A 119 -11.79 -0.87 -2.19
CA PHE A 119 -11.14 -1.93 -1.41
C PHE A 119 -11.54 -1.85 0.07
N THR A 120 -11.29 -2.93 0.82
CA THR A 120 -11.45 -2.95 2.28
C THR A 120 -10.06 -2.87 2.92
N PRO A 121 -9.77 -1.88 3.79
CA PRO A 121 -8.47 -1.80 4.46
C PRO A 121 -8.15 -3.06 5.28
N ASP A 122 -6.91 -3.54 5.18
CA ASP A 122 -6.47 -4.78 5.84
C ASP A 122 -6.12 -4.59 7.33
N LYS A 123 -6.03 -3.34 7.79
CA LYS A 123 -5.66 -2.97 9.17
C LYS A 123 -6.20 -1.61 9.59
N SER A 124 -6.39 -1.44 10.90
CA SER A 124 -6.72 -0.16 11.53
C SER A 124 -5.47 0.67 11.81
N GLY A 125 -5.53 1.99 11.65
CA GLY A 125 -4.43 2.89 11.97
C GLY A 125 -4.53 4.21 11.20
N THR A 126 -3.47 5.03 11.30
CA THR A 126 -3.32 6.23 10.48
C THR A 126 -2.45 5.91 9.27
N PHE A 127 -3.01 6.18 8.10
CA PHE A 127 -2.37 5.99 6.81
C PHE A 127 -2.46 7.29 6.03
N TRP A 128 -1.89 7.30 4.84
CA TRP A 128 -1.90 8.46 3.97
C TRP A 128 -1.98 8.02 2.52
N TRP A 129 -2.40 8.93 1.69
CA TRP A 129 -2.48 8.75 0.25
C TRP A 129 -1.71 9.89 -0.40
N HIS A 130 -1.17 9.63 -1.58
CA HIS A 130 -0.49 10.67 -2.35
C HIS A 130 -0.58 10.34 -3.83
N SER A 131 -0.33 11.35 -4.68
CA SER A 131 -0.19 11.08 -6.10
C SER A 131 1.03 10.18 -6.33
N HIS A 132 0.90 9.20 -7.23
CA HIS A 132 2.04 8.46 -7.81
C HIS A 132 2.25 8.87 -9.29
N HIS A 133 1.76 10.08 -9.59
CA HIS A 133 1.93 11.04 -10.70
C HIS A 133 3.33 11.64 -10.90
N LYS A 134 4.06 11.54 -12.02
CA LYS A 134 5.39 12.17 -12.25
C LYS A 134 6.57 11.88 -11.29
N ALA A 135 6.36 11.00 -10.32
CA ALA A 135 7.29 9.91 -9.97
C ALA A 135 7.72 9.02 -11.19
N GLN A 136 7.12 9.28 -12.35
CA GLN A 136 6.83 8.33 -13.44
C GLN A 136 7.84 8.23 -14.54
N TYR A 137 8.82 9.12 -14.58
CA TYR A 137 9.97 8.94 -15.44
C TYR A 137 11.08 8.15 -14.74
N ALA A 138 10.75 7.44 -13.66
CA ALA A 138 11.62 6.40 -13.14
C ALA A 138 11.87 5.41 -14.28
N TYR A 139 13.01 5.55 -14.94
CA TYR A 139 13.61 4.46 -15.68
C TYR A 139 13.93 3.42 -14.62
N ALA A 140 12.97 2.55 -14.29
CA ALA A 140 13.28 1.27 -13.67
C ALA A 140 14.13 0.55 -14.72
N THR A 141 15.43 0.80 -14.67
CA THR A 141 16.41 0.21 -15.56
C THR A 141 16.49 -1.28 -15.23
N ALA A 142 15.57 -2.05 -15.83
CA ALA A 142 15.57 -3.51 -15.92
C ALA A 142 15.74 -4.33 -14.62
N ASN A 143 15.49 -3.77 -13.44
CA ASN A 143 15.61 -4.52 -12.17
C ASN A 143 14.28 -5.14 -11.72
N ALA A 144 13.59 -5.84 -12.64
CA ALA A 144 12.49 -6.72 -12.26
C ALA A 144 13.07 -8.02 -11.67
N ARG A 145 12.48 -8.50 -10.58
CA ARG A 145 12.81 -9.78 -9.95
C ARG A 145 11.53 -10.58 -9.77
N ALA A 146 11.43 -11.69 -10.49
CA ALA A 146 10.37 -12.66 -10.25
C ALA A 146 10.58 -13.32 -8.89
N ILE A 147 9.52 -13.41 -8.09
CA ILE A 147 9.53 -14.10 -6.79
C ILE A 147 8.36 -15.10 -6.76
N GLU A 148 8.65 -16.29 -6.24
CA GLU A 148 7.67 -17.37 -6.16
C GLU A 148 6.67 -17.12 -5.03
N TYR A 149 5.39 -17.35 -5.32
CA TYR A 149 4.32 -17.26 -4.34
C TYR A 149 4.53 -18.23 -3.16
N GLY A 150 4.22 -17.77 -1.96
CA GLY A 150 4.33 -18.51 -0.70
C GLY A 150 5.75 -18.60 -0.12
N LYS A 151 6.77 -18.02 -0.76
CA LYS A 151 8.15 -18.02 -0.23
C LYS A 151 8.39 -16.87 0.74
N HIS A 152 9.29 -17.10 1.70
CA HIS A 152 9.90 -16.02 2.46
C HIS A 152 11.05 -15.43 1.65
N ILE A 153 10.96 -14.12 1.40
CA ILE A 153 11.93 -13.35 0.64
C ILE A 153 12.76 -12.55 1.64
N GLU A 154 14.08 -12.64 1.51
CA GLU A 154 15.02 -11.77 2.20
C GLU A 154 15.66 -10.83 1.19
N VAL A 155 15.63 -9.53 1.50
CA VAL A 155 16.22 -8.48 0.68
C VAL A 155 17.30 -7.78 1.49
N VAL A 156 18.54 -7.84 1.01
CA VAL A 156 19.66 -7.08 1.56
C VAL A 156 19.89 -5.86 0.66
N ILE A 157 19.54 -4.69 1.16
CA ILE A 157 19.75 -3.42 0.46
C ILE A 157 21.08 -2.85 0.94
N VAL A 158 21.93 -2.43 0.00
CA VAL A 158 23.25 -1.88 0.25
C VAL A 158 23.31 -0.44 -0.24
N ASN A 159 23.87 0.45 0.58
CA ASN A 159 24.04 1.86 0.28
C ASN A 159 25.52 2.22 0.35
N ASP A 160 26.11 2.44 -0.82
CA ASP A 160 27.51 2.84 -1.02
C ASP A 160 27.69 4.36 -1.16
N MET A 161 26.69 5.13 -0.76
CA MET A 161 26.72 6.60 -0.81
C MET A 161 26.79 7.21 0.59
N ASN A 162 27.43 8.37 0.71
CA ASN A 162 27.44 9.19 1.93
C ASN A 162 26.14 10.01 2.07
N GLU A 163 25.01 9.38 1.81
CA GLU A 163 23.66 9.93 1.98
C GLU A 163 22.71 8.81 2.36
N GLN A 164 21.71 9.11 3.20
CA GLN A 164 20.71 8.13 3.61
C GLN A 164 19.64 7.96 2.52
N HIS A 165 19.13 6.73 2.37
CA HIS A 165 18.10 6.44 1.37
C HIS A 165 16.88 5.79 2.02
N PRO A 166 15.75 6.50 2.18
CA PRO A 166 14.50 5.88 2.60
C PRO A 166 13.94 5.05 1.44
N PHE A 167 13.71 3.76 1.63
CA PHE A 167 13.10 2.87 0.64
C PHE A 167 11.68 2.49 1.08
N HIS A 168 10.76 2.56 0.12
CA HIS A 168 9.38 2.10 0.23
C HIS A 168 9.18 0.82 -0.57
N LEU A 169 8.44 -0.14 -0.01
CA LEU A 169 7.98 -1.33 -0.72
C LEU A 169 6.45 -1.34 -0.77
N HIS A 170 5.90 -1.37 -1.99
CA HIS A 170 4.47 -1.43 -2.22
C HIS A 170 3.88 -2.77 -1.75
N SER A 171 2.65 -2.71 -1.23
CA SER A 171 1.80 -3.85 -0.83
C SER A 171 2.35 -4.84 0.20
N HIS A 172 3.61 -4.71 0.57
CA HIS A 172 4.27 -5.49 1.62
C HIS A 172 4.70 -4.61 2.76
N ILE A 173 4.57 -5.15 3.98
CA ILE A 173 5.08 -4.51 5.20
C ILE A 173 6.16 -5.47 5.72
N PRO A 174 7.41 -5.37 5.24
CA PRO A 174 8.44 -6.32 5.62
C PRO A 174 8.84 -6.17 7.09
N TRP A 175 9.44 -7.21 7.65
CA TRP A 175 10.19 -7.15 8.90
C TRP A 175 11.57 -6.57 8.64
N VAL A 176 11.98 -5.57 9.42
CA VAL A 176 13.39 -5.15 9.50
C VAL A 176 14.11 -6.02 10.50
N ILE A 177 15.02 -6.84 9.97
CA ILE A 177 15.75 -7.82 10.78
C ILE A 177 17.24 -7.49 10.91
N GLY A 178 17.74 -6.46 10.24
CA GLY A 178 19.12 -6.01 10.38
C GLY A 178 19.34 -4.67 9.71
N SER A 179 20.19 -3.83 10.29
CA SER A 179 20.68 -2.60 9.66
C SER A 179 21.96 -2.16 10.33
N GLY A 180 22.84 -1.52 9.57
CA GLY A 180 24.09 -0.97 10.08
C GLY A 180 25.04 -0.63 8.95
N GLN A 181 26.33 -0.69 9.24
CA GLN A 181 27.40 -0.51 8.26
C GLN A 181 28.34 -1.70 8.35
N ALA A 182 28.80 -2.17 7.20
CA ALA A 182 29.72 -3.31 7.10
C ALA A 182 30.61 -3.15 5.86
N SER A 183 31.69 -3.94 5.79
CA SER A 183 32.45 -4.01 4.55
C SER A 183 31.60 -4.67 3.46
N ILE A 184 31.88 -4.35 2.18
CA ILE A 184 31.16 -4.99 1.07
C ILE A 184 31.40 -6.50 1.03
N GLU A 185 32.59 -6.94 1.45
CA GLU A 185 32.96 -8.36 1.56
C GLU A 185 32.12 -9.08 2.60
N ASP A 186 31.94 -8.49 3.79
CA ASP A 186 31.09 -9.07 4.84
C ASP A 186 29.64 -9.22 4.38
N ILE A 187 29.11 -8.24 3.64
CA ILE A 187 27.75 -8.32 3.08
C ILE A 187 27.65 -9.46 2.06
N GLN A 188 28.59 -9.53 1.11
CA GLN A 188 28.57 -10.54 0.04
C GLN A 188 28.79 -11.96 0.55
N THR A 189 29.55 -12.12 1.63
CA THR A 189 29.81 -13.41 2.28
C THR A 189 28.80 -13.76 3.37
N ASN A 190 27.78 -12.91 3.57
CA ASN A 190 26.77 -13.04 4.62
C ASN A 190 27.37 -13.13 6.04
N ASN A 191 28.49 -12.43 6.27
CA ASN A 191 29.16 -12.27 7.56
C ASN A 191 28.64 -11.02 8.29
N LEU A 192 27.32 -10.94 8.46
CA LEU A 192 26.65 -9.82 9.13
C LEU A 192 26.27 -10.17 10.57
N PRO A 193 26.07 -9.15 11.44
CA PRO A 193 25.50 -9.38 12.77
C PRO A 193 24.21 -10.22 12.71
N PRO A 194 23.96 -11.07 13.72
CA PRO A 194 22.77 -11.93 13.72
C PRO A 194 21.48 -11.12 13.53
N SER A 195 20.61 -11.62 12.66
CA SER A 195 19.33 -10.98 12.39
C SER A 195 18.45 -10.93 13.65
N LYS A 196 17.74 -9.83 13.85
CA LYS A 196 16.72 -9.66 14.89
C LYS A 196 15.46 -10.42 14.49
N LEU A 197 15.32 -11.67 14.94
CA LEU A 197 14.16 -12.51 14.65
C LEU A 197 13.04 -12.39 15.70
N GLU A 198 13.36 -11.91 16.91
CA GLU A 198 12.40 -11.70 17.98
C GLU A 198 11.93 -10.25 18.04
N GLY A 199 10.62 -10.04 17.86
CA GLY A 199 10.01 -8.70 17.83
C GLY A 199 10.67 -7.71 16.84
N PRO A 200 10.93 -8.08 15.57
CA PRO A 200 11.39 -7.11 14.57
C PRO A 200 10.31 -6.07 14.29
N MET A 201 10.74 -4.89 13.85
CA MET A 201 9.84 -3.82 13.44
C MET A 201 9.20 -4.17 12.10
N LEU A 202 7.89 -3.91 11.98
CA LEU A 202 7.11 -3.96 10.74
C LEU A 202 6.78 -2.54 10.31
N ARG A 203 7.06 -2.21 9.06
CA ARG A 203 6.86 -0.91 8.42
C ARG A 203 7.01 -1.09 6.89
N ASP A 204 6.69 -0.07 6.13
CA ASP A 204 6.69 -0.05 4.65
C ASP A 204 7.79 0.89 4.09
N VAL A 205 8.20 1.90 4.87
CA VAL A 205 9.33 2.81 4.56
C VAL A 205 10.47 2.68 5.55
N TYR A 206 11.70 2.57 5.03
CA TYR A 206 12.89 2.34 5.83
C TYR A 206 14.11 3.07 5.33
N THR A 207 14.85 3.70 6.24
CA THR A 207 16.10 4.36 5.90
C THR A 207 17.25 3.36 5.87
N VAL A 208 17.85 3.19 4.69
CA VAL A 208 19.16 2.56 4.54
C VAL A 208 20.22 3.59 4.96
N PRO A 209 21.06 3.29 5.96
CA PRO A 209 22.03 4.25 6.49
C PRO A 209 23.08 4.63 5.44
N PRO A 210 23.72 5.82 5.55
CA PRO A 210 24.83 6.21 4.69
C PRO A 210 26.07 5.33 4.96
N CYS A 211 27.02 5.36 4.03
CA CYS A 211 28.34 4.78 4.26
C CYS A 211 29.14 5.59 5.30
N ASN A 212 30.14 4.97 5.93
CA ASN A 212 31.17 5.71 6.68
C ASN A 212 32.25 6.19 5.72
N THR A 213 32.65 7.44 5.81
CA THR A 213 33.69 8.01 4.95
C THR A 213 35.02 8.20 5.65
N ASP A 214 36.11 8.17 4.88
CA ASP A 214 37.42 8.64 5.30
C ASP A 214 37.57 10.16 5.10
N ASP A 215 38.76 10.69 5.41
CA ASP A 215 39.10 12.11 5.24
C ASP A 215 39.04 12.59 3.76
N THR A 216 38.94 11.67 2.79
CA THR A 216 38.78 11.97 1.36
C THR A 216 37.33 11.89 0.88
N ASN A 217 36.39 11.66 1.81
CA ASN A 217 34.98 11.41 1.53
C ASN A 217 34.71 10.10 0.76
N SER A 218 35.66 9.15 0.81
CA SER A 218 35.51 7.81 0.21
C SER A 218 34.86 6.86 1.20
N CYS A 219 33.89 6.05 0.74
CA CYS A 219 33.20 5.08 1.59
C CYS A 219 34.14 3.93 2.03
N LEU A 220 34.32 3.78 3.34
CA LEU A 220 35.05 2.69 3.99
C LEU A 220 34.16 1.46 4.22
N ASN A 221 33.03 1.67 4.88
CA ASN A 221 31.99 0.67 5.11
C ASN A 221 30.69 1.19 4.51
N VAL A 222 29.99 0.32 3.77
CA VAL A 222 28.71 0.65 3.15
C VAL A 222 27.58 0.45 4.16
N GLY A 223 26.52 1.24 4.04
CA GLY A 223 25.30 1.03 4.81
C GLY A 223 24.54 -0.18 4.30
N TYR A 224 23.83 -0.89 5.18
CA TYR A 224 22.96 -1.99 4.78
C TYR A 224 21.65 -2.02 5.57
N LEU A 225 20.64 -2.65 4.96
CA LEU A 225 19.34 -2.95 5.55
C LEU A 225 18.91 -4.36 5.10
N ILE A 226 18.43 -5.17 6.03
CA ILE A 226 17.91 -6.51 5.76
C ILE A 226 16.41 -6.53 6.05
N LEU A 227 15.63 -6.79 5.01
CA LEU A 227 14.19 -6.91 5.04
C LEU A 227 13.79 -8.36 4.82
N ARG A 228 12.74 -8.81 5.51
CA ARG A 228 12.04 -10.06 5.18
C ARG A 228 10.57 -9.82 4.95
N PHE A 229 9.98 -10.48 3.97
CA PHE A 229 8.54 -10.55 3.79
C PHE A 229 8.14 -11.90 3.24
N THR A 230 6.84 -12.19 3.25
CA THR A 230 6.28 -13.37 2.61
C THR A 230 5.66 -12.93 1.30
N ALA A 231 5.99 -13.61 0.21
CA ALA A 231 5.31 -13.44 -1.08
C ALA A 231 3.89 -14.03 -0.99
N ASP A 232 2.96 -13.32 -0.35
CA ASP A 232 1.57 -13.73 -0.10
C ASP A 232 0.50 -12.95 -0.89
N ASN A 233 0.92 -12.04 -1.78
CA ASN A 233 0.08 -11.18 -2.59
C ASN A 233 0.56 -11.15 -4.06
N PRO A 234 0.09 -12.05 -4.94
CA PRO A 234 0.51 -12.06 -6.34
C PRO A 234 0.22 -10.73 -7.03
N GLY A 235 1.22 -10.17 -7.71
CA GLY A 235 1.14 -8.83 -8.28
C GLY A 235 2.49 -8.29 -8.76
N VAL A 236 2.49 -7.01 -9.14
CA VAL A 236 3.70 -6.29 -9.58
C VAL A 236 3.96 -5.16 -8.59
N TRP A 237 4.98 -5.33 -7.75
CA TRP A 237 5.23 -4.48 -6.60
C TRP A 237 6.50 -3.65 -6.76
N MET A 238 6.34 -2.34 -6.79
CA MET A 238 7.46 -1.41 -6.87
C MET A 238 8.15 -1.30 -5.51
N MET A 239 9.48 -1.31 -5.53
CA MET A 239 10.32 -0.91 -4.39
C MET A 239 11.19 0.25 -4.84
N HIS A 240 11.13 1.39 -4.14
CA HIS A 240 11.82 2.59 -4.61
C HIS A 240 12.27 3.49 -3.46
N CYS A 241 13.24 4.36 -3.73
CA CYS A 241 13.57 5.41 -2.79
C CYS A 241 12.40 6.39 -2.65
N HIS A 242 12.06 6.79 -1.43
CA HIS A 242 11.02 7.76 -1.10
C HIS A 242 11.55 9.21 -1.08
N ILE A 243 12.66 9.45 -1.79
CA ILE A 243 13.13 10.77 -2.21
C ILE A 243 12.79 10.88 -3.70
N ASP A 244 11.86 11.78 -4.04
CA ASP A 244 11.25 11.87 -5.37
C ASP A 244 12.28 11.95 -6.50
N TRP A 245 13.31 12.78 -6.32
CA TRP A 245 14.40 12.93 -7.29
C TRP A 245 15.24 11.65 -7.44
N HIS A 246 15.51 10.92 -6.36
CA HIS A 246 16.29 9.66 -6.42
C HIS A 246 15.54 8.57 -7.15
N MET A 247 14.24 8.43 -6.91
CA MET A 247 13.38 7.52 -7.66
C MET A 247 13.30 7.92 -9.14
N ASN A 248 13.10 9.22 -9.45
CA ASN A 248 12.98 9.71 -10.82
C ASN A 248 14.23 9.39 -11.66
N ILE A 249 15.43 9.50 -11.08
CA ILE A 249 16.68 9.14 -11.76
C ILE A 249 16.98 7.63 -11.79
N GLY A 250 16.04 6.78 -11.31
CA GLY A 250 16.09 5.32 -11.50
C GLY A 250 16.35 4.49 -10.24
N MET A 251 16.30 5.07 -9.03
CA MET A 251 16.44 4.32 -7.77
C MET A 251 15.14 3.59 -7.41
N ALA A 252 14.74 2.69 -8.30
CA ALA A 252 13.55 1.87 -8.22
C ALA A 252 13.79 0.48 -8.80
N MET A 253 13.08 -0.50 -8.28
CA MET A 253 13.03 -1.86 -8.78
C MET A 253 11.63 -2.44 -8.62
N VAL A 254 11.40 -3.62 -9.20
CA VAL A 254 10.07 -4.24 -9.23
C VAL A 254 10.17 -5.70 -8.83
N PHE A 255 9.29 -6.15 -7.95
CA PHE A 255 9.04 -7.56 -7.70
C PHE A 255 7.84 -8.02 -8.54
N VAL A 256 8.02 -9.08 -9.31
CA VAL A 256 6.92 -9.75 -10.03
C VAL A 256 6.59 -11.00 -9.23
N GLU A 257 5.52 -10.92 -8.45
CA GLU A 257 5.18 -11.94 -7.47
C GLU A 257 4.10 -12.89 -8.01
N GLY A 258 4.36 -14.19 -7.91
CA GLY A 258 3.37 -15.22 -8.24
C GLY A 258 2.86 -15.12 -9.68
N GLU A 259 3.76 -14.88 -10.64
CA GLU A 259 3.42 -14.73 -12.06
C GLU A 259 2.57 -15.91 -12.58
N ASP A 260 2.91 -17.13 -12.17
CA ASP A 260 2.18 -18.35 -12.50
C ASP A 260 0.75 -18.35 -11.96
N VAL A 261 0.54 -17.81 -10.75
CA VAL A 261 -0.78 -17.64 -10.14
C VAL A 261 -1.62 -16.64 -10.94
N LEU A 262 -1.04 -15.51 -11.33
CA LEU A 262 -1.72 -14.48 -12.13
C LEU A 262 -2.07 -14.99 -13.53
N GLN A 263 -1.16 -15.69 -14.19
CA GLN A 263 -1.38 -16.27 -15.52
C GLN A 263 -2.51 -17.31 -15.52
N GLN A 264 -2.61 -18.13 -14.45
CA GLN A 264 -3.68 -19.11 -14.30
C GLN A 264 -5.05 -18.46 -14.05
N GLY A 265 -5.09 -17.35 -13.31
CA GLY A 265 -6.32 -16.59 -13.07
C GLY A 265 -6.85 -15.88 -14.32
N GLY A 266 -5.94 -15.43 -15.20
CA GLY A 266 -6.28 -14.67 -16.41
C GLY A 266 -6.87 -13.29 -16.12
N PRO A 267 -7.29 -12.52 -17.16
CA PRO A 267 -7.77 -11.15 -16.99
C PRO A 267 -9.02 -10.99 -16.10
N GLY A 268 -9.78 -12.08 -15.89
CA GLY A 268 -11.00 -12.06 -15.08
C GLY A 268 -10.77 -11.90 -13.58
N VAL A 269 -9.52 -11.96 -13.11
CA VAL A 269 -9.17 -11.67 -11.71
C VAL A 269 -9.16 -10.18 -11.41
N PHE A 270 -9.04 -9.32 -12.41
CA PHE A 270 -9.01 -7.87 -12.23
C PHE A 270 -10.43 -7.29 -12.26
N SER A 271 -10.67 -6.28 -11.43
CA SER A 271 -11.95 -5.59 -11.40
C SER A 271 -12.27 -4.85 -12.70
N THR A 272 -13.57 -4.66 -12.96
CA THR A 272 -14.06 -3.87 -14.09
C THR A 272 -13.64 -2.40 -14.03
N SER A 273 -13.31 -1.87 -12.84
CA SER A 273 -12.83 -0.49 -12.69
C SER A 273 -11.45 -0.32 -13.31
N LEU A 274 -10.50 -1.24 -13.12
CA LEU A 274 -9.20 -1.19 -13.82
C LEU A 274 -9.39 -1.16 -15.33
N LEU A 275 -10.22 -2.06 -15.86
CA LEU A 275 -10.51 -2.12 -17.29
C LEU A 275 -11.14 -0.82 -17.82
N SER A 276 -11.89 -0.10 -16.98
CA SER A 276 -12.54 1.16 -17.38
C SER A 276 -11.54 2.30 -17.62
N VAL A 277 -10.42 2.33 -16.89
CA VAL A 277 -9.38 3.37 -17.03
C VAL A 277 -8.40 3.04 -18.17
N CYS A 278 -8.31 1.77 -18.56
CA CYS A 278 -7.42 1.30 -19.64
C CYS A 278 -8.05 1.35 -21.04
N LYS A 279 -9.27 1.88 -21.21
CA LYS A 279 -9.97 1.92 -22.51
C LYS A 279 -9.15 2.63 -23.58
N GLY A 280 -8.90 1.94 -24.70
CA GLY A 280 -8.20 2.48 -25.87
C GLY A 280 -6.68 2.27 -25.88
N LYS A 281 -6.13 1.48 -24.95
CA LYS A 281 -4.69 1.15 -24.87
C LYS A 281 -4.38 -0.32 -25.24
N GLU A 282 -5.18 -0.91 -26.14
CA GLU A 282 -4.90 -2.22 -26.76
C GLU A 282 -3.79 -2.14 -27.83
#